data_AF-A0A2D9CDI8-F1
#
_entry.id   AF-A0A2D9CDI8-F1
#
_cell.length_a   1.000
_cell.length_b   1.000
_cell.length_c   1.000
_cell.angle_alpha   90.00
_cell.angle_beta   90.00
_cell.angle_gamma   90.00
#
_symmetry.space_group_name_H-M   'P 1'
#
loop_
_entity.id
_entity.type
_entity.pdbx_description
1 polymer ?
#
loop_
_entity_poly.entity_id
_entity_poly.type
_entity_poly.pdbx_seq_one_letter_code
_entity_poly.pdbx_strand_id
1 'polypeptide(L)'
;MTTFTAVDGGGTGTAQSAVTHTGFYGYSEFKDGVNEDIDPNDYELINTGDSRIIYLPDNIRSTAWDMKAGGANETDIPTTAKSVSSTSGNYTWTIKRICSAKYSPVQMVFINKNGIHQDFYFFLKAIENVTVKSENYKRNIFKQSTSNYNTKEHQIQTFNKNGKKRFTLNTEYVIEQYNEVIEDILLSEYVWIIWNGVVRPVTVKTSSLLKKTSLNDRLIQYTLEVEDANDIINNIV
;
A
#
# COMPACT_ATOMS: atom_id res chain seq x y z
N MET A 1 18.32 7.46 23.81
CA MET A 1 19.11 6.34 24.37
C MET A 1 20.36 6.96 24.98
N THR A 2 20.58 6.91 26.30
CA THR A 2 21.74 7.56 26.94
C THR A 2 22.97 6.67 26.81
N THR A 3 24.02 7.16 26.15
CA THR A 3 25.33 6.50 26.09
C THR A 3 26.23 7.02 27.20
N PHE A 4 27.05 6.13 27.75
CA PHE A 4 27.97 6.41 28.84
C PHE A 4 29.42 6.37 28.34
N THR A 5 30.29 7.18 28.93
CA THR A 5 31.70 7.32 28.51
C THR A 5 32.60 6.17 28.95
N ALA A 6 32.10 5.24 29.77
CA ALA A 6 32.81 4.02 30.15
C ALA A 6 31.97 2.75 29.90
N VAL A 7 32.65 1.60 29.96
CA VAL A 7 32.03 0.27 29.88
C VAL A 7 31.05 0.03 31.04
N ASP A 8 30.06 -0.85 30.81
CA ASP A 8 29.05 -1.27 31.78
C ASP A 8 28.16 -0.14 32.35
N GLY A 9 27.96 0.94 31.59
CA GLY A 9 27.11 2.06 32.01
C GLY A 9 27.75 2.98 33.05
N GLY A 10 29.07 2.88 33.25
CA GLY A 10 29.83 3.80 34.10
C GLY A 10 30.21 5.11 33.41
N GLY A 11 30.51 6.14 34.21
CA GLY A 11 30.94 7.45 33.71
C GLY A 11 29.82 8.50 33.68
N THR A 12 30.12 9.69 33.16
CA THR A 12 29.16 10.78 33.01
C THR A 12 28.21 10.44 31.87
N GLY A 13 26.89 10.49 32.12
CA GLY A 13 25.90 10.34 31.06
C GLY A 13 26.09 11.45 30.03
N THR A 14 26.46 11.08 28.81
CA THR A 14 26.46 12.03 27.70
C THR A 14 24.99 12.31 27.38
N ALA A 15 24.53 13.52 27.70
CA ALA A 15 23.19 13.94 27.33
C ALA A 15 23.13 14.01 25.80
N GLN A 16 22.72 12.91 25.16
CA GLN A 16 22.19 13.00 23.81
C GLN A 16 20.95 13.88 23.94
N SER A 17 20.92 14.99 23.18
CA SER A 17 19.73 15.82 23.02
C SER A 17 18.52 14.91 22.83
N ALA A 18 17.41 15.22 23.51
CA ALA A 18 16.17 14.50 23.28
C ALA A 18 15.77 14.70 21.81
N VAL A 19 16.08 13.73 20.96
CA VAL A 19 15.69 13.79 19.56
C VAL A 19 14.27 13.25 19.49
N THR A 20 13.31 14.16 19.35
CA THR A 20 11.91 13.82 19.06
C THR A 20 11.84 13.33 17.62
N HIS A 21 12.11 12.05 17.40
CA HIS A 21 11.88 11.42 16.10
C HIS A 21 10.41 11.00 16.07
N THR A 22 9.65 11.57 15.15
CA THR A 22 8.37 10.99 14.77
C THR A 22 8.70 9.77 13.92
N GLY A 23 8.63 8.58 14.52
CA GLY A 23 8.78 7.33 13.79
C GLY A 23 7.63 7.19 12.81
N PHE A 24 7.93 7.25 11.52
CA PHE A 24 7.01 6.86 10.47
C PHE A 24 7.08 5.33 10.31
N TYR A 25 6.01 4.68 9.82
CA TYR A 25 5.99 3.22 9.53
C TYR A 25 6.86 2.86 8.30
N GLY A 26 7.97 3.57 8.10
CA GLY A 26 8.92 3.36 7.03
C GLY A 26 9.94 2.27 7.38
N TYR A 27 10.73 1.89 6.39
CA TYR A 27 11.81 0.91 6.51
C TYR A 27 13.02 1.38 5.69
N SER A 28 14.22 0.98 6.11
CA SER A 28 15.45 1.13 5.34
C SER A 28 15.84 -0.20 4.70
N GLU A 29 16.57 -0.17 3.59
CA GLU A 29 17.11 -1.38 3.00
C GLU A 29 18.29 -1.90 3.83
N PHE A 30 18.62 -3.18 3.70
CA PHE A 30 19.80 -3.72 4.39
C PHE A 30 21.11 -3.04 3.95
N LYS A 31 21.18 -2.61 2.69
CA LYS A 31 22.39 -2.00 2.11
C LYS A 31 22.62 -0.56 2.58
N ASP A 32 21.58 0.05 3.11
CA ASP A 32 21.60 1.41 3.63
C ASP A 32 22.47 1.48 4.90
N GLY A 33 22.62 0.36 5.62
CA GLY A 33 23.46 0.31 6.80
C GLY A 33 22.68 0.61 8.07
N VAL A 34 23.37 1.11 9.10
CA VAL A 34 22.79 1.27 10.44
C VAL A 34 22.42 2.73 10.66
N ASN A 35 21.15 2.97 11.00
CA ASN A 35 20.61 4.30 11.30
C ASN A 35 20.78 5.30 10.14
N GLU A 36 20.35 4.94 8.93
CA GLU A 36 20.25 5.95 7.88
C GLU A 36 19.28 7.05 8.32
N ASP A 37 19.81 8.27 8.33
CA ASP A 37 19.07 9.46 8.69
C ASP A 37 18.56 10.13 7.40
N ILE A 38 17.26 10.43 7.38
CA ILE A 38 16.67 11.26 6.34
C ILE A 38 17.16 12.71 6.52
N ASP A 39 17.66 13.35 5.46
CA ASP A 39 18.08 14.75 5.53
C ASP A 39 16.91 15.63 5.97
N PRO A 40 16.98 16.30 7.15
CA PRO A 40 15.88 17.09 7.66
C PRO A 40 15.61 18.36 6.84
N ASN A 41 16.53 18.81 6.00
CA ASN A 41 16.40 20.06 5.25
C ASN A 41 15.96 19.84 3.80
N ASP A 42 16.26 18.67 3.23
CA ASP A 42 16.03 18.40 1.82
C ASP A 42 15.91 16.90 1.53
N TYR A 43 14.67 16.38 1.53
CA TYR A 43 14.42 14.99 1.15
C TYR A 43 13.06 14.79 0.47
N GLU A 44 13.04 14.07 -0.66
CA GLU A 44 11.80 13.69 -1.32
C GLU A 44 11.15 12.53 -0.54
N LEU A 45 10.02 12.79 0.12
CA LEU A 45 9.38 11.77 0.95
C LEU A 45 8.51 10.82 0.14
N ILE A 46 8.04 11.23 -1.04
CA ILE A 46 7.38 10.33 -1.98
C ILE A 46 8.40 9.52 -2.77
N ASN A 47 8.13 8.25 -3.02
CA ASN A 47 8.97 7.46 -3.91
C ASN A 47 8.50 7.65 -5.37
N THR A 48 9.37 8.23 -6.20
CA THR A 48 9.15 8.34 -7.65
C THR A 48 10.25 7.65 -8.47
N GLY A 49 11.08 6.82 -7.84
CA GLY A 49 12.28 6.21 -8.43
C GLY A 49 13.21 7.25 -9.07
N ASP A 50 13.41 8.38 -8.39
CA ASP A 50 14.16 9.57 -8.85
C ASP A 50 13.62 10.26 -10.12
N SER A 51 12.54 9.77 -10.72
CA SER A 51 11.98 10.36 -11.93
C SER A 51 11.22 11.67 -11.67
N ARG A 52 10.74 11.87 -10.45
CA ARG A 52 9.84 12.97 -10.03
C ARG A 52 8.60 13.08 -10.91
N ILE A 53 8.18 11.97 -11.53
CA ILE A 53 6.97 11.89 -12.34
C ILE A 53 5.88 11.25 -11.48
N ILE A 54 4.70 11.89 -11.42
CA ILE A 54 3.51 11.37 -10.72
C ILE A 54 2.40 11.16 -11.76
N TYR A 55 1.85 9.95 -11.82
CA TYR A 55 0.70 9.65 -12.68
C TYR A 55 -0.60 9.86 -11.91
N LEU A 56 -1.45 10.75 -12.40
CA LEU A 56 -2.75 11.05 -11.80
C LEU A 56 -3.86 11.00 -12.86
N PRO A 57 -5.09 10.60 -12.50
CA PRO A 57 -6.23 10.79 -13.38
C PRO A 57 -6.49 12.28 -13.64
N ASP A 58 -7.16 12.57 -14.74
CA ASP A 58 -7.64 13.93 -15.02
C ASP A 58 -8.62 14.41 -13.95
N ASN A 59 -8.53 15.71 -13.64
CA ASN A 59 -9.43 16.40 -12.72
C ASN A 59 -9.44 15.88 -11.27
N ILE A 60 -8.40 15.13 -10.87
CA ILE A 60 -8.24 14.63 -9.50
C ILE A 60 -7.18 15.45 -8.75
N ARG A 61 -7.48 15.84 -7.52
CA ARG A 61 -6.49 16.41 -6.59
C ARG A 61 -5.70 15.27 -5.93
N SER A 62 -4.42 15.49 -5.67
CA SER A 62 -3.59 14.59 -4.88
C SER A 62 -2.56 15.43 -4.13
N THR A 63 -1.68 14.78 -3.38
CA THR A 63 -0.71 15.44 -2.51
C THR A 63 0.66 14.80 -2.70
N ALA A 64 1.70 15.59 -2.57
CA ALA A 64 3.09 15.13 -2.55
C ALA A 64 3.76 15.65 -1.27
N TRP A 65 4.76 14.92 -0.80
CA TRP A 65 5.42 15.20 0.47
C TRP A 65 6.92 15.36 0.28
N ASP A 66 7.47 16.36 0.96
CA ASP A 66 8.91 16.63 1.04
C ASP A 66 9.33 17.04 2.45
N MET A 67 10.58 16.78 2.79
CA MET A 67 11.15 17.21 4.05
C MET A 67 11.60 18.66 3.96
N LYS A 68 11.25 19.47 4.97
CA LYS A 68 11.76 20.84 5.13
C LYS A 68 11.87 21.16 6.62
N ALA A 69 13.07 21.53 7.04
CA ALA A 69 13.38 21.92 8.42
C ALA A 69 12.91 20.90 9.49
N GLY A 70 13.07 19.60 9.21
CA GLY A 70 12.73 18.48 10.08
C GLY A 70 11.25 18.08 10.06
N GLY A 71 10.42 18.75 9.26
CA GLY A 71 9.00 18.40 9.08
C GLY A 71 8.73 17.76 7.73
N ALA A 72 7.81 16.79 7.71
CA ALA A 72 7.16 16.34 6.49
C ALA A 72 6.13 17.40 6.06
N ASN A 73 6.37 18.04 4.93
CA ASN A 73 5.55 19.12 4.41
C ASN A 73 4.72 18.61 3.22
N GLU A 74 3.42 18.89 3.26
CA GLU A 74 2.48 18.53 2.21
C GLU A 74 2.42 19.62 1.14
N THR A 75 2.44 19.20 -0.12
CA THR A 75 2.22 20.05 -1.28
C THR A 75 0.96 19.58 -2.02
N ASP A 76 -0.04 20.46 -2.12
CA ASP A 76 -1.26 20.18 -2.89
C ASP A 76 -0.96 20.12 -4.39
N ILE A 77 -1.52 19.13 -5.08
CA ILE A 77 -1.48 19.01 -6.53
C ILE A 77 -2.88 19.33 -7.09
N PRO A 78 -3.09 20.54 -7.64
CA PRO A 78 -4.37 20.95 -8.20
C PRO A 78 -4.80 20.08 -9.38
N THR A 79 -6.11 20.02 -9.63
CA THR A 79 -6.77 19.16 -10.64
C THR A 79 -6.23 19.27 -12.07
N THR A 80 -5.64 20.41 -12.43
CA THR A 80 -5.13 20.72 -13.78
C THR A 80 -3.61 20.91 -13.84
N ALA A 81 -2.92 20.81 -12.70
CA ALA A 81 -1.48 21.01 -12.63
C ALA A 81 -0.73 19.97 -13.47
N LYS A 82 0.29 20.43 -14.20
CA LYS A 82 1.23 19.62 -14.99
C LYS A 82 2.63 19.57 -14.36
N SER A 83 2.92 20.51 -13.46
CA SER A 83 4.09 20.50 -12.62
C SER A 83 3.77 21.23 -11.31
N VAL A 84 4.38 20.80 -10.22
CA VAL A 84 4.24 21.43 -8.90
C VAL A 84 5.60 21.40 -8.22
N SER A 85 6.01 22.53 -7.65
CA SER A 85 7.23 22.61 -6.85
C SER A 85 6.93 22.29 -5.40
N SER A 86 7.82 21.53 -4.77
CA SER A 86 7.82 21.18 -3.35
C SER A 86 7.80 22.39 -2.43
N THR A 87 7.42 22.17 -1.18
CA THR A 87 7.36 23.23 -0.16
C THR A 87 8.76 23.69 0.25
N SER A 88 9.75 22.80 0.24
CA SER A 88 11.18 23.13 0.38
C SER A 88 11.69 23.98 -0.78
N GLY A 89 11.18 23.76 -1.99
CA GLY A 89 11.66 24.37 -3.24
C GLY A 89 12.76 23.56 -3.94
N ASN A 90 13.19 22.44 -3.38
CA ASN A 90 14.28 21.62 -3.89
C ASN A 90 13.84 20.61 -4.95
N TYR A 91 12.58 20.16 -4.88
CA TYR A 91 11.97 19.23 -5.83
C TYR A 91 10.90 19.91 -6.68
N THR A 92 10.78 19.48 -7.93
CA THR A 92 9.66 19.81 -8.81
C THR A 92 9.14 18.54 -9.44
N TRP A 93 7.89 18.20 -9.15
CA TRP A 93 7.22 17.02 -9.67
C TRP A 93 6.52 17.33 -10.98
N THR A 94 6.70 16.45 -11.96
CA THR A 94 5.97 16.48 -13.23
C THR A 94 4.73 15.61 -13.12
N ILE A 95 3.56 16.19 -13.37
CA ILE A 95 2.27 15.51 -13.23
C ILE A 95 1.82 15.02 -14.59
N LYS A 96 1.84 13.70 -14.78
CA LYS A 96 1.31 13.04 -15.98
C LYS A 96 -0.17 12.71 -15.76
N ARG A 97 -1.00 13.56 -16.34
CA ARG A 97 -2.45 13.46 -16.32
C ARG A 97 -2.97 12.48 -17.37
N ILE A 98 -3.81 11.53 -16.97
CA ILE A 98 -4.38 10.50 -17.84
C ILE A 98 -5.85 10.82 -18.12
N CYS A 99 -6.10 11.38 -19.31
CA CYS A 99 -7.40 11.99 -19.68
C CYS A 99 -8.51 11.02 -20.07
N SER A 100 -8.20 9.74 -20.28
CA SER A 100 -9.16 8.78 -20.82
C SER A 100 -8.86 7.38 -20.31
N ALA A 101 -8.96 7.21 -18.98
CA ALA A 101 -9.03 5.86 -18.44
C ALA A 101 -10.30 5.21 -18.99
N LYS A 102 -10.15 4.20 -19.85
CA LYS A 102 -11.27 3.39 -20.39
C LYS A 102 -12.09 2.76 -19.26
N TYR A 103 -11.49 2.63 -18.08
CA TYR A 103 -12.07 2.12 -16.85
C TYR A 103 -11.99 3.19 -15.75
N SER A 104 -12.83 3.05 -14.72
CA SER A 104 -12.73 3.93 -13.54
C SER A 104 -11.41 3.64 -12.83
N PRO A 105 -10.54 4.66 -12.61
CA PRO A 105 -9.25 4.44 -11.99
C PRO A 105 -9.43 4.06 -10.52
N VAL A 106 -8.64 3.10 -10.06
CA VAL A 106 -8.62 2.66 -8.66
C VAL A 106 -7.47 3.36 -7.97
N GLN A 107 -7.79 4.14 -6.93
CA GLN A 107 -6.77 4.72 -6.06
C GLN A 107 -6.32 3.67 -5.06
N MET A 108 -5.01 3.52 -4.91
CA MET A 108 -4.35 2.80 -3.85
C MET A 108 -3.58 3.82 -3.01
N VAL A 109 -3.68 3.68 -1.70
CA VAL A 109 -2.90 4.44 -0.72
C VAL A 109 -2.06 3.42 0.01
N PHE A 110 -0.75 3.63 0.10
CA PHE A 110 0.15 2.74 0.82
C PHE A 110 1.16 3.55 1.62
N ILE A 111 1.74 2.94 2.64
CA ILE A 111 2.88 3.54 3.34
C ILE A 111 4.15 3.16 2.59
N ASN A 112 4.86 4.15 2.06
CA ASN A 112 6.10 3.92 1.32
C ASN A 112 7.29 3.65 2.26
N LYS A 113 8.48 3.39 1.70
CA LYS A 113 9.70 3.14 2.49
C LYS A 113 10.04 4.29 3.46
N ASN A 114 9.68 5.52 3.12
CA ASN A 114 9.90 6.70 3.95
C ASN A 114 8.82 6.89 5.04
N GLY A 115 7.84 5.98 5.08
CA GLY A 115 6.78 5.96 6.09
C GLY A 115 5.66 6.98 5.87
N ILE A 116 5.56 7.56 4.67
CA ILE A 116 4.51 8.51 4.30
C ILE A 116 3.42 7.81 3.47
N HIS A 117 2.18 8.26 3.65
CA HIS A 117 1.06 7.83 2.80
C HIS A 117 1.27 8.34 1.38
N GLN A 118 1.35 7.41 0.43
CA GLN A 118 1.53 7.70 -0.98
C GLN A 118 0.36 7.19 -1.80
N ASP A 119 -0.15 8.06 -2.67
CA ASP A 119 -1.20 7.73 -3.64
C ASP A 119 -0.60 7.06 -4.88
N PHE A 120 -1.26 6.01 -5.35
CA PHE A 120 -0.96 5.34 -6.61
C PHE A 120 -2.25 4.97 -7.34
N TYR A 121 -2.31 5.22 -8.64
CA TYR A 121 -3.52 4.97 -9.44
C TYR A 121 -3.34 3.84 -10.44
N PHE A 122 -4.33 2.94 -10.48
CA PHE A 122 -4.46 1.90 -11.50
C PHE A 122 -5.51 2.36 -12.52
N PHE A 123 -5.13 2.40 -13.80
CA PHE A 123 -5.94 3.03 -14.86
C PHE A 123 -6.61 2.05 -15.81
N LEU A 124 -6.13 0.80 -15.83
CA LEU A 124 -6.57 -0.20 -16.78
C LEU A 124 -7.56 -1.18 -16.13
N LYS A 125 -7.45 -2.46 -16.49
CA LYS A 125 -8.37 -3.49 -16.04
C LYS A 125 -8.32 -3.61 -14.51
N ALA A 126 -9.50 -3.60 -13.91
CA ALA A 126 -9.70 -3.94 -12.51
C ALA A 126 -10.78 -5.01 -12.39
N ILE A 127 -10.47 -6.13 -11.72
CA ILE A 127 -11.39 -7.28 -11.58
C ILE A 127 -11.64 -7.52 -10.10
N GLU A 128 -12.90 -7.52 -9.68
CA GLU A 128 -13.33 -7.94 -8.34
C GLU A 128 -13.75 -9.42 -8.37
N ASN A 129 -13.13 -10.24 -7.54
CA ASN A 129 -13.43 -11.66 -7.35
C ASN A 129 -13.80 -11.93 -5.89
N VAL A 130 -14.82 -12.75 -5.64
CA VAL A 130 -15.20 -13.18 -4.28
C VAL A 130 -14.75 -14.62 -4.05
N THR A 131 -13.87 -14.82 -3.08
CA THR A 131 -13.41 -16.15 -2.67
C THR A 131 -14.11 -16.55 -1.38
N VAL A 132 -14.68 -17.75 -1.31
CA VAL A 132 -15.38 -18.25 -0.13
C VAL A 132 -14.68 -19.49 0.41
N LYS A 133 -14.38 -19.51 1.70
CA LYS A 133 -13.91 -20.68 2.45
C LYS A 133 -15.03 -21.17 3.34
N SER A 134 -15.19 -22.49 3.44
CA SER A 134 -16.18 -23.12 4.30
C SER A 134 -15.78 -24.53 4.64
N GLU A 135 -16.22 -25.01 5.80
CA GLU A 135 -16.03 -26.38 6.23
C GLU A 135 -17.36 -27.13 6.20
N ASN A 136 -17.33 -28.45 5.99
CA ASN A 136 -18.53 -29.28 5.94
C ASN A 136 -18.38 -30.43 6.95
N TYR A 137 -19.44 -30.71 7.71
CA TYR A 137 -19.52 -31.91 8.54
C TYR A 137 -20.82 -32.66 8.29
N LYS A 138 -20.77 -33.98 8.50
CA LYS A 138 -21.95 -34.84 8.40
C LYS A 138 -22.63 -34.89 9.77
N ARG A 139 -23.85 -34.36 9.86
CA ARG A 139 -24.67 -34.43 11.08
C ARG A 139 -25.54 -35.67 11.10
N ASN A 140 -25.79 -36.18 12.31
CA ASN A 140 -26.84 -37.17 12.51
C ASN A 140 -28.20 -36.46 12.56
N ILE A 141 -29.08 -36.79 11.61
CA ILE A 141 -30.45 -36.22 11.51
C ILE A 141 -31.53 -37.21 11.97
N PHE A 142 -31.11 -38.36 12.51
CA PHE A 142 -32.03 -39.36 13.04
C PHE A 142 -32.65 -38.90 14.36
N LYS A 143 -33.98 -38.90 14.43
CA LYS A 143 -34.75 -38.63 15.64
C LYS A 143 -35.19 -39.96 16.26
N GLN A 144 -34.55 -40.31 17.37
CA GLN A 144 -34.83 -41.55 18.10
C GLN A 144 -36.26 -41.64 18.60
N SER A 145 -36.86 -40.53 19.05
CA SER A 145 -38.22 -40.48 19.60
C SER A 145 -39.31 -40.89 18.60
N THR A 146 -39.05 -40.77 17.31
CA THR A 146 -40.00 -41.10 16.23
C THR A 146 -39.47 -42.19 15.30
N SER A 147 -38.29 -42.77 15.59
CA SER A 147 -37.56 -43.71 14.72
C SER A 147 -37.54 -43.29 13.25
N ASN A 148 -37.37 -41.99 13.00
CA ASN A 148 -37.48 -41.42 11.66
C ASN A 148 -36.48 -40.26 11.49
N TYR A 149 -36.28 -39.81 10.26
CA TYR A 149 -35.48 -38.64 9.93
C TYR A 149 -36.24 -37.76 8.94
N ASN A 150 -35.98 -36.45 8.99
CA ASN A 150 -36.61 -35.52 8.06
C ASN A 150 -35.82 -35.49 6.75
N THR A 151 -36.43 -35.94 5.65
CA THR A 151 -35.79 -35.94 4.31
C THR A 151 -35.51 -34.55 3.77
N LYS A 152 -36.06 -33.50 4.39
CA LYS A 152 -35.81 -32.09 4.06
C LYS A 152 -34.65 -31.48 4.87
N GLU A 153 -34.14 -32.17 5.88
CA GLU A 153 -32.98 -31.71 6.65
C GLU A 153 -31.68 -32.08 5.95
N HIS A 154 -30.73 -31.15 5.93
CA HIS A 154 -29.42 -31.39 5.32
C HIS A 154 -28.59 -32.32 6.21
N GLN A 155 -28.21 -33.49 5.69
CA GLN A 155 -27.29 -34.39 6.40
C GLN A 155 -25.84 -33.86 6.38
N ILE A 156 -25.43 -33.16 5.33
CA ILE A 156 -24.15 -32.45 5.25
C ILE A 156 -24.42 -30.97 5.55
N GLN A 157 -23.85 -30.48 6.65
CA GLN A 157 -23.97 -29.09 7.05
C GLN A 157 -22.67 -28.34 6.78
N THR A 158 -22.79 -27.19 6.11
CA THR A 158 -21.70 -26.22 5.97
C THR A 158 -21.63 -25.33 7.21
N PHE A 159 -20.42 -25.09 7.72
CA PHE A 159 -20.12 -24.19 8.82
C PHE A 159 -18.83 -23.40 8.55
N ASN A 160 -18.55 -22.39 9.38
CA ASN A 160 -17.42 -21.47 9.23
C ASN A 160 -17.28 -20.89 7.81
N LYS A 161 -18.43 -20.63 7.17
CA LYS A 161 -18.45 -20.08 5.83
C LYS A 161 -18.12 -18.59 5.91
N ASN A 162 -16.96 -18.21 5.39
CA ASN A 162 -16.56 -16.81 5.27
C ASN A 162 -16.02 -16.51 3.86
N GLY A 163 -16.13 -15.25 3.44
CA GLY A 163 -15.66 -14.81 2.13
C GLY A 163 -14.69 -13.64 2.24
N LYS A 164 -13.80 -13.53 1.25
CA LYS A 164 -12.91 -12.38 1.04
C LYS A 164 -13.04 -11.88 -0.39
N LYS A 165 -12.89 -10.57 -0.58
CA LYS A 165 -12.81 -9.97 -1.92
C LYS A 165 -11.36 -9.86 -2.35
N ARG A 166 -11.07 -10.22 -3.59
CA ARG A 166 -9.77 -10.07 -4.25
C ARG A 166 -9.92 -9.18 -5.45
N PHE A 167 -8.97 -8.27 -5.62
CA PHE A 167 -8.92 -7.32 -6.73
C PHE A 167 -7.64 -7.55 -7.53
N THR A 168 -7.78 -7.73 -8.84
CA THR A 168 -6.64 -7.73 -9.78
C THR A 168 -6.61 -6.38 -10.48
N LEU A 169 -5.55 -5.60 -10.28
CA LEU A 169 -5.41 -4.22 -10.70
C LEU A 169 -4.23 -4.07 -11.67
N ASN A 170 -4.46 -3.39 -12.80
CA ASN A 170 -3.43 -3.15 -13.81
C ASN A 170 -3.03 -1.68 -13.88
N THR A 171 -1.73 -1.42 -13.89
CA THR A 171 -1.18 -0.08 -14.11
C THR A 171 -1.38 0.35 -15.56
N GLU A 172 -1.31 1.65 -15.83
CA GLU A 172 -1.04 2.13 -17.18
C GLU A 172 0.41 1.78 -17.58
N TYR A 173 0.80 2.12 -18.81
CA TYR A 173 2.21 2.12 -19.20
C TYR A 173 2.99 3.16 -18.39
N VAL A 174 3.90 2.66 -17.56
CA VAL A 174 4.76 3.47 -16.68
C VAL A 174 6.21 3.46 -17.19
N ILE A 175 7.03 4.35 -16.65
CA ILE A 175 8.48 4.37 -16.90
C ILE A 175 9.21 3.34 -16.03
N GLU A 176 10.45 3.04 -16.39
CA GLU A 176 11.30 2.05 -15.71
C GLU A 176 11.55 2.37 -14.22
N GLN A 177 11.64 3.66 -13.87
CA GLN A 177 11.83 4.12 -12.50
C GLN A 177 10.70 3.68 -11.55
N TYR A 178 9.50 3.42 -12.08
CA TYR A 178 8.38 2.93 -11.28
C TYR A 178 8.57 1.50 -10.76
N ASN A 179 9.61 0.79 -11.20
CA ASN A 179 10.00 -0.48 -10.59
C ASN A 179 10.16 -0.36 -9.08
N GLU A 180 10.75 0.74 -8.59
CA GLU A 180 10.96 1.00 -7.17
C GLU A 180 9.63 1.28 -6.45
N VAL A 181 8.73 2.03 -7.08
CA VAL A 181 7.40 2.31 -6.53
C VAL A 181 6.58 1.03 -6.39
N ILE A 182 6.63 0.14 -7.38
CA ILE A 182 5.93 -1.15 -7.31
C ILE A 182 6.57 -2.06 -6.26
N GLU A 183 7.90 -2.05 -6.12
CA GLU A 183 8.60 -2.77 -5.06
C GLU A 183 8.18 -2.29 -3.67
N ASP A 184 8.09 -0.97 -3.46
CA ASP A 184 7.59 -0.40 -2.21
C ASP A 184 6.15 -0.81 -1.91
N ILE A 185 5.27 -0.86 -2.91
CA ILE A 185 3.89 -1.36 -2.73
C ILE A 185 3.90 -2.82 -2.26
N LEU A 186 4.78 -3.66 -2.81
CA LEU A 186 4.90 -5.06 -2.41
C LEU A 186 5.46 -5.23 -0.99
N LEU A 187 6.35 -4.33 -0.57
CA LEU A 187 6.99 -4.34 0.75
C LEU A 187 6.17 -3.61 1.83
N SER A 188 5.17 -2.81 1.42
CA SER A 188 4.34 -2.05 2.34
C SER A 188 3.48 -2.94 3.24
N GLU A 189 3.53 -2.69 4.55
CA GLU A 189 2.70 -3.40 5.53
C GLU A 189 1.24 -2.92 5.51
N TYR A 190 1.01 -1.67 5.11
CA TYR A 190 -0.28 -1.02 5.18
C TYR A 190 -0.69 -0.46 3.82
N VAL A 191 -1.74 -1.07 3.25
CA VAL A 191 -2.27 -0.70 1.94
C VAL A 191 -3.79 -0.58 2.02
N TRP A 192 -4.32 0.45 1.36
CA TRP A 192 -5.74 0.69 1.18
C TRP A 192 -6.05 0.88 -0.30
N ILE A 193 -7.25 0.52 -0.72
CA ILE A 193 -7.80 0.90 -2.03
C ILE A 193 -9.10 1.67 -1.85
N ILE A 194 -9.35 2.62 -2.75
CA ILE A 194 -10.63 3.30 -2.86
C ILE A 194 -11.37 2.70 -4.05
N TRP A 195 -12.35 1.86 -3.75
CA TRP A 195 -13.17 1.18 -4.75
C TRP A 195 -14.60 1.69 -4.67
N ASN A 196 -15.08 2.32 -5.75
CA ASN A 196 -16.42 2.94 -5.81
C ASN A 196 -16.67 3.93 -4.65
N GLY A 197 -15.65 4.72 -4.29
CA GLY A 197 -15.72 5.70 -3.20
C GLY A 197 -15.63 5.12 -1.79
N VAL A 198 -15.42 3.80 -1.64
CA VAL A 198 -15.26 3.15 -0.34
C VAL A 198 -13.79 2.81 -0.11
N VAL A 199 -13.25 3.29 1.01
CA VAL A 199 -11.90 2.94 1.47
C VAL A 199 -11.92 1.51 2.02
N ARG A 200 -11.01 0.67 1.53
CA ARG A 200 -10.87 -0.74 1.90
C ARG A 200 -9.42 -1.03 2.31
N PRO A 201 -9.16 -1.49 3.54
CA PRO A 201 -7.84 -2.01 3.87
C PRO A 201 -7.62 -3.33 3.12
N VAL A 202 -6.47 -3.47 2.49
CA VAL A 202 -6.12 -4.64 1.68
C VAL A 202 -4.71 -5.14 2.00
N THR A 203 -4.47 -6.40 1.67
CA THR A 203 -3.14 -7.02 1.70
C THR A 203 -2.70 -7.33 0.28
N VAL A 204 -1.45 -7.02 -0.07
CA VAL A 204 -0.88 -7.35 -1.37
C VAL A 204 -0.64 -8.87 -1.42
N LYS A 205 -1.16 -9.51 -2.48
CA LYS A 205 -1.02 -10.96 -2.72
C LYS A 205 0.02 -11.29 -3.78
N THR A 206 0.37 -10.33 -4.62
CA THR A 206 1.52 -10.47 -5.52
C THR A 206 2.79 -10.64 -4.69
N SER A 207 3.46 -11.78 -4.84
CA SER A 207 4.63 -12.16 -4.04
C SER A 207 5.97 -12.04 -4.78
N SER A 208 5.93 -11.71 -6.07
CA SER A 208 7.13 -11.57 -6.90
C SER A 208 6.98 -10.40 -7.86
N LEU A 209 8.04 -9.59 -7.98
CA LEU A 209 8.16 -8.52 -8.95
C LEU A 209 9.30 -8.83 -9.92
N LEU A 210 9.01 -8.83 -11.22
CA LEU A 210 10.01 -8.81 -12.27
C LEU A 210 10.23 -7.35 -12.69
N LYS A 211 11.37 -6.77 -12.32
CA LYS A 211 11.76 -5.41 -12.73
C LYS A 211 11.93 -5.38 -14.24
N LYS A 212 11.15 -4.53 -14.92
CA LYS A 212 11.18 -4.37 -16.37
C LYS A 212 12.12 -3.25 -16.76
N THR A 213 12.75 -3.38 -17.91
CA THR A 213 13.70 -2.37 -18.42
C THR A 213 13.24 -1.90 -19.78
N SER A 214 13.46 -0.62 -20.09
CA SER A 214 13.09 -0.05 -21.38
C SER A 214 13.81 -0.70 -22.58
N LEU A 215 14.96 -1.34 -22.34
CA LEU A 215 15.71 -2.09 -23.34
C LEU A 215 15.01 -3.41 -23.73
N ASN A 216 14.51 -4.15 -22.74
CA ASN A 216 13.87 -5.46 -22.96
C ASN A 216 12.37 -5.33 -23.26
N ASP A 217 11.72 -4.35 -22.64
CA ASP A 217 10.29 -4.12 -22.71
C ASP A 217 10.00 -2.75 -23.30
N ARG A 218 9.48 -2.71 -24.52
CA ARG A 218 9.06 -1.45 -25.17
C ARG A 218 7.98 -0.70 -24.38
N LEU A 219 7.16 -1.43 -23.63
CA LEU A 219 6.06 -0.91 -22.83
C LEU A 219 6.04 -1.63 -21.48
N ILE A 220 6.21 -0.88 -20.40
CA ILE A 220 6.28 -1.40 -19.04
C ILE A 220 4.91 -1.26 -18.37
N GLN A 221 4.38 -2.38 -17.89
CA GLN A 221 3.09 -2.47 -17.21
C GLN A 221 3.16 -3.51 -16.09
N TYR A 222 2.45 -3.25 -14.99
CA TYR A 222 2.36 -4.14 -13.85
C TYR A 222 0.92 -4.56 -13.56
N THR A 223 0.78 -5.77 -13.03
CA THR A 223 -0.48 -6.32 -12.53
C THR A 223 -0.29 -6.69 -11.08
N LEU A 224 -1.11 -6.13 -10.20
CA LEU A 224 -1.08 -6.39 -8.77
C LEU A 224 -2.38 -7.05 -8.32
N GLU A 225 -2.26 -8.09 -7.51
CA GLU A 225 -3.39 -8.70 -6.82
C GLU A 225 -3.40 -8.24 -5.37
N VAL A 226 -4.55 -7.75 -4.92
CA VAL A 226 -4.79 -7.36 -3.53
C VAL A 226 -6.05 -8.05 -3.01
N GLU A 227 -6.12 -8.30 -1.71
CA GLU A 227 -7.27 -8.93 -1.05
C GLU A 227 -7.69 -8.12 0.15
N ASP A 228 -9.00 -7.98 0.37
CA ASP A 228 -9.54 -7.33 1.57
C ASP A 228 -8.89 -7.92 2.83
N ALA A 229 -8.35 -7.04 3.68
CA ALA A 229 -7.78 -7.43 4.96
C ALA A 229 -8.87 -8.02 5.89
N ASN A 230 -10.09 -7.52 5.74
CA ASN A 230 -11.27 -7.92 6.50
C ASN A 230 -12.08 -9.00 5.78
N ASP A 231 -12.78 -9.81 6.56
CA ASP A 231 -13.76 -10.76 6.05
C ASP A 231 -15.07 -10.08 5.63
N ILE A 232 -15.77 -10.65 4.65
CA ILE A 232 -17.08 -10.14 4.19
C ILE A 232 -18.15 -10.32 5.27
N ILE A 233 -18.13 -11.45 5.99
CA ILE A 233 -19.04 -11.71 7.10
C ILE A 233 -18.34 -11.25 8.38
N ASN A 234 -18.99 -10.36 9.13
CA ASN A 234 -18.47 -9.91 10.41
C ASN A 234 -18.34 -11.10 11.37
N ASN A 235 -17.10 -11.37 11.78
CA ASN A 235 -16.72 -12.41 12.74
C ASN A 235 -16.00 -11.83 13.97
N ILE A 236 -15.98 -10.51 14.12
CA ILE A 236 -15.41 -9.80 15.27
C ILE A 236 -16.59 -9.27 16.11
N VAL A 237 -16.68 -9.72 17.36
CA VAL A 237 -17.65 -9.28 18.38
C VAL A 237 -16.90 -8.87 19.64
#